data_AF-A0A1Q6EZQ6-F1
#
_entry.id   AF-A0A1Q6EZQ6-F1
#
_cell.length_a   1.000
_cell.length_b   1.000
_cell.length_c   1.000
_cell.angle_alpha   90.00
_cell.angle_beta   90.00
_cell.angle_gamma   90.00
#
_symmetry.space_group_name_H-M   'P 1'
#
loop_
_entity.id
_entity.type
_entity.pdbx_description
1 polymer ?
#
loop_
_entity_poly.entity_id
_entity_poly.type
_entity_poly.pdbx_seq_one_letter_code
_entity_poly.pdbx_strand_id
1 'polypeptide(L)'
;MIDELQVSNIALIREATLVPSAGLTVLTGETGAGKTALLSALKLILGERADSSTVREGEALASVEARLFDGPHDTEGFTVQRSLSAEGRSRVKIDGRIASVRELSERVGVMMDLCGQHEHQRLLDPAHHVAMVDAWAGRPALEALEHYRACFKASRAAAKEVRRVEETSRAQGSRVEEARFALERIGEVDPKPGEYEELEELLPRSEHAEVLVATANDAHASLAAEGGALDAVNSAVAELSRMATVDRKLGDIADVLSDACISLEDCANELRAYRDGIAFDPRELARMRDRYSDLKGLLRQWGPTMDDVFAMRDRSQELLSLVDDGDEQIKKAREALGIAERERARNTAAPRFCHEVGRQMARLEMGGAELVWESRDLPRAEWTPAGPSSYELLYRSGAGLTPRPLRRIASGGELSRVMLASKVVLGNADGVDTLVFDEVDAGVGGSTARALAGVLADLAATHQVIVVTHLAQVAVMADKHYVVNKEPGDVPQTHLDEVTGDARTAEIARMLSGDQSEASLAHAKQMLEEARG
;
A
#
# COMPACT_ATOMS: atom_id res chain seq x y z
N MET A 1 -23.29 5.93 22.18
CA MET A 1 -23.85 5.89 23.55
C MET A 1 -25.09 5.00 23.64
N ILE A 2 -25.35 4.35 24.78
CA ILE A 2 -26.61 3.64 25.09
C ILE A 2 -27.63 4.63 25.66
N ASP A 3 -28.83 4.65 25.10
CA ASP A 3 -29.98 5.40 25.64
C ASP A 3 -30.80 4.52 26.60
N GLU A 4 -31.14 3.32 26.14
CA GLU A 4 -31.95 2.36 26.87
C GLU A 4 -31.55 0.93 26.49
N LEU A 5 -31.54 0.03 27.47
CA LEU A 5 -31.31 -1.40 27.29
C LEU A 5 -32.43 -2.18 27.98
N GLN A 6 -33.13 -3.00 27.21
CA GLN A 6 -34.16 -3.92 27.69
C GLN A 6 -33.67 -5.35 27.57
N VAL A 7 -33.79 -6.10 28.67
CA VAL A 7 -33.33 -7.48 28.79
C VAL A 7 -34.50 -8.37 29.14
N SER A 8 -34.66 -9.46 28.41
CA SER A 8 -35.70 -10.46 28.68
C SER A 8 -35.12 -11.88 28.70
N ASN A 9 -35.45 -12.64 29.74
CA ASN A 9 -35.13 -14.06 29.89
C ASN A 9 -33.64 -14.42 29.77
N ILE A 10 -32.75 -13.61 30.34
CA ILE A 10 -31.30 -13.87 30.38
C ILE A 10 -30.88 -14.35 31.76
N ALA A 11 -30.37 -15.59 31.84
CA ALA A 11 -29.96 -16.23 33.08
C ALA A 11 -31.02 -16.05 34.20
N LEU A 12 -30.71 -15.26 35.24
CA LEU A 12 -31.62 -15.00 36.36
C LEU A 12 -32.53 -13.77 36.16
N ILE A 13 -32.35 -13.02 35.07
CA ILE A 13 -33.19 -11.87 34.71
C ILE A 13 -34.39 -12.37 33.92
N ARG A 14 -35.60 -12.10 34.41
CA ARG A 14 -36.84 -12.31 33.66
C ARG A 14 -37.09 -11.12 32.73
N GLU A 15 -37.15 -9.92 33.32
CA GLU A 15 -37.24 -8.65 32.60
C GLU A 15 -36.41 -7.62 33.38
N ALA A 16 -35.63 -6.79 32.67
CA ALA A 16 -34.93 -5.67 33.26
C ALA A 16 -34.81 -4.54 32.23
N THR A 17 -34.91 -3.30 32.70
CA THR A 17 -34.69 -2.09 31.89
C THR A 17 -33.58 -1.28 32.53
N LEU A 18 -32.56 -0.91 31.76
CA LEU A 18 -31.46 -0.06 32.18
C LEU A 18 -31.46 1.19 31.30
N VAL A 19 -31.67 2.34 31.92
CA VAL A 19 -31.52 3.67 31.29
C VAL A 19 -30.29 4.33 31.90
N PRO A 20 -29.09 4.16 31.31
CA PRO A 20 -27.86 4.72 31.86
C PRO A 20 -27.88 6.26 31.87
N SER A 21 -26.99 6.85 32.66
CA SER A 21 -26.63 8.28 32.57
C SER A 21 -25.76 8.51 31.33
N ALA A 22 -25.68 9.76 30.85
CA ALA A 22 -24.64 10.16 29.90
C ALA A 22 -23.24 10.19 30.55
N GLY A 23 -23.17 10.32 31.88
CA GLY A 23 -21.95 10.24 32.67
C GLY A 23 -21.78 8.87 33.35
N LEU A 24 -21.74 8.85 34.67
CA LEU A 24 -21.44 7.66 35.47
C LEU A 24 -22.71 6.93 35.94
N THR A 25 -22.87 5.69 35.50
CA THR A 25 -23.89 4.75 35.97
C THR A 25 -23.23 3.65 36.79
N VAL A 26 -23.70 3.40 38.01
CA VAL A 26 -23.15 2.36 38.88
C VAL A 26 -24.17 1.27 39.16
N LEU A 27 -23.73 0.02 39.09
CA LEU A 27 -24.49 -1.20 39.33
C LEU A 27 -23.96 -1.91 40.58
N THR A 28 -24.76 -1.95 41.65
CA THR A 28 -24.42 -2.60 42.93
C THR A 28 -25.36 -3.78 43.20
N GLY A 29 -25.32 -4.32 44.42
CA GLY A 29 -26.11 -5.50 44.81
C GLY A 29 -25.25 -6.70 45.18
N GLU A 30 -25.91 -7.70 45.78
CA GLU A 30 -25.29 -8.77 46.56
C GLU A 30 -24.88 -9.99 45.72
N THR A 31 -25.48 -10.18 44.54
CA THR A 31 -25.29 -11.40 43.76
C THR A 31 -24.37 -11.20 42.56
N GLY A 32 -23.30 -12.00 42.48
CA GLY A 32 -22.47 -12.10 41.27
C GLY A 32 -23.30 -12.52 40.05
N ALA A 33 -24.21 -13.49 40.20
CA ALA A 33 -25.01 -14.02 39.09
C ALA A 33 -25.90 -12.98 38.38
N GLY A 34 -26.48 -12.02 39.12
CA GLY A 34 -27.33 -10.98 38.52
C GLY A 34 -26.54 -9.91 37.76
N LYS A 35 -25.38 -9.49 38.30
CA LYS A 35 -24.46 -8.57 37.63
C LYS A 35 -23.86 -9.20 36.36
N THR A 36 -23.43 -10.45 36.44
CA THR A 36 -22.93 -11.21 35.29
C THR A 36 -24.01 -11.40 34.21
N ALA A 37 -25.29 -11.57 34.59
CA ALA A 37 -26.39 -11.67 33.63
C ALA A 37 -26.57 -10.37 32.84
N LEU A 38 -26.47 -9.20 33.49
CA LEU A 38 -26.55 -7.91 32.82
C LEU A 38 -25.34 -7.66 31.90
N LEU A 39 -24.13 -8.00 32.35
CA LEU A 39 -22.93 -7.95 31.50
C LEU A 39 -23.07 -8.88 30.29
N SER A 40 -23.66 -10.07 30.47
CA SER A 40 -23.96 -10.98 29.36
C SER A 40 -24.93 -10.36 28.36
N ALA A 41 -25.92 -9.58 28.82
CA ALA A 41 -26.82 -8.84 27.94
C ALA A 41 -26.08 -7.78 27.11
N LEU A 42 -25.14 -7.06 27.71
CA LEU A 42 -24.29 -6.10 27.00
C LEU A 42 -23.40 -6.81 25.95
N LYS A 43 -22.75 -7.92 26.32
CA LYS A 43 -21.97 -8.75 25.37
C LYS A 43 -22.78 -9.24 24.18
N LEU A 44 -24.05 -9.60 24.40
CA LEU A 44 -24.96 -9.96 23.32
C LEU A 44 -25.15 -8.80 22.34
N ILE A 45 -25.36 -7.59 22.83
CA ILE A 45 -25.54 -6.40 21.97
C ILE A 45 -24.25 -6.00 21.25
N LEU A 46 -23.08 -6.25 21.84
CA LEU A 46 -21.77 -6.07 21.20
C LEU A 46 -21.50 -7.05 20.04
N GLY A 47 -22.34 -8.08 19.86
CA GLY A 47 -22.17 -9.09 18.83
C GLY A 47 -21.24 -10.24 19.21
N GLU A 48 -20.92 -10.41 20.51
CA GLU A 48 -20.08 -11.52 20.97
C GLU A 48 -20.74 -12.89 20.78
N ARG A 49 -19.96 -13.98 20.85
CA ARG A 49 -20.55 -15.33 20.78
C ARG A 49 -21.40 -15.59 22.02
N ALA A 50 -22.55 -16.20 21.78
CA ALA A 50 -23.53 -16.51 22.82
C ALA A 50 -23.76 -18.02 22.90
N ASP A 51 -23.85 -18.53 24.13
CA ASP A 51 -24.18 -19.93 24.39
C ASP A 51 -25.65 -20.04 24.81
N SER A 52 -26.32 -21.14 24.43
CA SER A 52 -27.71 -21.42 24.81
C SER A 52 -27.94 -21.42 26.34
N SER A 53 -26.90 -21.67 27.13
CA SER A 53 -26.91 -21.53 28.60
C SER A 53 -27.18 -20.11 29.11
N THR A 54 -27.09 -19.10 28.24
CA THR A 54 -27.47 -17.72 28.55
C THR A 54 -28.99 -17.57 28.67
N VAL A 55 -29.77 -18.46 28.05
CA VAL A 55 -31.23 -18.44 28.11
C VAL A 55 -31.68 -18.89 29.50
N ARG A 56 -32.60 -18.12 30.10
CA ARG A 56 -33.20 -18.46 31.39
C ARG A 56 -33.79 -19.88 31.37
N GLU A 57 -33.54 -20.64 32.44
CA GLU A 57 -34.08 -21.99 32.56
C GLU A 57 -35.62 -21.98 32.52
N GLY A 58 -36.19 -22.86 31.68
CA GLY A 58 -37.62 -22.94 31.43
C GLY A 58 -38.15 -22.04 30.31
N GLU A 59 -37.32 -21.13 29.78
CA GLU A 59 -37.71 -20.22 28.69
C GLU A 59 -37.21 -20.68 27.33
N ALA A 60 -38.01 -20.46 26.28
CA ALA A 60 -37.66 -20.86 24.92
C ALA A 60 -36.73 -19.84 24.23
N LEU A 61 -36.77 -18.57 24.66
CA LEU A 61 -36.13 -17.44 24.00
C LEU A 61 -35.65 -16.41 25.02
N ALA A 62 -34.40 -15.97 24.86
CA ALA A 62 -33.84 -14.78 25.47
C ALA A 62 -33.73 -13.65 24.45
N SER A 63 -33.89 -12.40 24.87
CA SER A 63 -33.70 -11.23 24.01
C SER A 63 -33.09 -10.05 24.74
N VAL A 64 -32.30 -9.28 23.99
CA VAL A 64 -31.82 -7.96 24.40
C VAL A 64 -32.19 -6.98 23.31
N GLU A 65 -32.72 -5.85 23.70
CA GLU A 65 -33.02 -4.73 22.82
C GLU A 65 -32.33 -3.48 23.37
N ALA A 66 -31.68 -2.71 22.50
CA ALA A 66 -31.02 -1.49 22.90
C ALA A 66 -31.35 -0.37 21.91
N ARG A 67 -31.55 0.83 22.44
CA ARG A 67 -31.52 2.07 21.67
C ARG A 67 -30.17 2.74 21.86
N LEU A 68 -29.54 3.09 20.75
CA LEU A 68 -28.17 3.61 20.71
C LEU A 68 -28.13 4.91 19.90
N PHE A 69 -27.21 5.81 20.25
CA PHE A 69 -26.87 7.01 19.48
C PHE A 69 -25.40 6.93 19.05
N ASP A 70 -25.11 7.20 17.78
CA ASP A 70 -23.74 7.21 17.22
C ASP A 70 -23.07 8.58 17.45
N GLY A 71 -22.48 8.75 18.63
CA GLY A 71 -21.85 9.99 19.06
C GLY A 71 -22.83 11.13 19.43
N PRO A 72 -22.28 12.30 19.81
CA PRO A 72 -23.05 13.43 20.36
C PRO A 72 -23.87 14.23 19.33
N HIS A 73 -23.70 13.95 18.04
CA HIS A 73 -24.40 14.65 16.95
C HIS A 73 -25.54 13.84 16.32
N ASP A 74 -25.69 12.57 16.72
CA ASP A 74 -26.82 11.74 16.29
C ASP A 74 -28.07 12.08 17.09
N THR A 75 -29.11 12.56 16.40
CA THR A 75 -30.40 12.93 17.02
C THR A 75 -31.50 11.89 16.82
N GLU A 76 -31.32 10.96 15.89
CA GLU A 76 -32.34 9.95 15.57
C GLU A 76 -32.09 8.67 16.37
N GLY A 77 -30.81 8.29 16.49
CA GLY A 77 -30.41 7.01 17.07
C GLY A 77 -30.86 5.83 16.22
N PHE A 78 -30.55 4.63 16.68
CA PHE A 78 -30.98 3.39 16.03
C PHE A 78 -31.28 2.32 17.07
N THR A 79 -32.07 1.32 16.69
CA THR A 79 -32.41 0.20 17.58
C THR A 79 -31.76 -1.09 17.12
N VAL A 80 -31.29 -1.87 18.08
CA VAL A 80 -30.74 -3.19 17.85
C VAL A 80 -31.43 -4.19 18.75
N GLN A 81 -31.77 -5.35 18.20
CA GLN A 81 -32.38 -6.44 18.93
C GLN A 81 -31.60 -7.72 18.62
N ARG A 82 -31.15 -8.42 19.66
CA ARG A 82 -30.57 -9.75 19.54
C ARG A 82 -31.39 -10.74 20.34
N SER A 83 -31.77 -11.85 19.72
CA SER A 83 -32.52 -12.91 20.37
C SER A 83 -31.82 -14.25 20.21
N LEU A 84 -31.85 -15.09 21.24
CA LEU A 84 -31.23 -16.41 21.29
C LEU A 84 -32.24 -17.43 21.77
N SER A 85 -32.46 -18.51 21.01
CA SER A 85 -33.32 -19.61 21.47
C SER A 85 -32.54 -20.60 22.32
N ALA A 86 -33.24 -21.34 23.18
CA ALA A 86 -32.67 -22.48 23.93
C ALA A 86 -32.05 -23.56 22.99
N GLU A 87 -32.52 -23.68 21.75
CA GLU A 87 -31.94 -24.56 20.72
C GLU A 87 -30.63 -24.03 20.07
N GLY A 88 -30.11 -22.88 20.53
CA GLY A 88 -28.87 -22.28 20.04
C GLY A 88 -29.00 -21.41 18.77
N ARG A 89 -30.22 -21.16 18.28
CA ARG A 89 -30.43 -20.27 17.12
C ARG A 89 -30.40 -18.80 17.56
N SER A 90 -29.49 -18.02 16.99
CA SER A 90 -29.39 -16.57 17.19
C SER A 90 -30.05 -15.80 16.05
N ARG A 91 -30.79 -14.74 16.37
CA ARG A 91 -31.39 -13.79 15.42
C ARG A 91 -30.99 -12.38 15.81
N VAL A 92 -30.75 -11.54 14.80
CA VAL A 92 -30.39 -10.13 14.99
C VAL A 92 -31.30 -9.28 14.13
N LYS A 93 -31.74 -8.15 14.67
CA LYS A 93 -32.37 -7.07 13.93
C LYS A 93 -31.69 -5.75 14.22
N ILE A 94 -31.59 -4.92 13.20
CA ILE A 94 -31.13 -3.54 13.29
C ILE A 94 -32.19 -2.68 12.61
N ASP A 95 -32.75 -1.70 13.32
CA ASP A 95 -33.86 -0.86 12.87
C ASP A 95 -35.05 -1.68 12.33
N GLY A 96 -35.35 -2.78 13.05
CA GLY A 96 -36.41 -3.72 12.70
C GLY A 96 -36.12 -4.67 11.52
N ARG A 97 -35.00 -4.50 10.81
CA ARG A 97 -34.60 -5.35 9.67
C ARG A 97 -33.69 -6.49 10.12
N ILE A 98 -33.86 -7.67 9.53
CA ILE A 98 -32.99 -8.83 9.83
C ILE A 98 -31.56 -8.50 9.40
N ALA A 99 -30.62 -8.75 10.30
CA ALA A 99 -29.19 -8.54 10.08
C ALA A 99 -28.40 -9.77 10.58
N SER A 100 -27.11 -9.78 10.26
CA SER A 100 -26.14 -10.75 10.77
C SER A 100 -25.51 -10.30 12.08
N VAL A 101 -24.97 -11.25 12.85
CA VAL A 101 -24.17 -10.95 14.06
C VAL A 101 -22.92 -10.13 13.72
N ARG A 102 -22.38 -10.32 12.50
CA ARG A 102 -21.23 -9.57 12.01
C ARG A 102 -21.58 -8.08 11.83
N GLU A 103 -22.70 -7.77 11.18
CA GLU A 103 -23.15 -6.37 11.01
C GLU A 103 -23.43 -5.71 12.37
N LEU A 104 -23.99 -6.45 13.32
CA LEU A 104 -24.17 -5.96 14.69
C LEU A 104 -22.82 -5.62 15.35
N SER A 105 -21.85 -6.52 15.27
CA SER A 105 -20.50 -6.31 15.83
C SER A 105 -19.76 -5.16 15.15
N GLU A 106 -19.86 -5.02 13.83
CA GLU A 106 -19.22 -3.94 13.07
C GLU A 106 -19.85 -2.56 13.37
N ARG A 107 -21.17 -2.51 13.64
CA ARG A 107 -21.88 -1.26 13.95
C ARG A 107 -21.82 -0.87 15.43
N VAL A 108 -22.11 -1.81 16.34
CA VAL A 108 -22.21 -1.54 17.79
C VAL A 108 -20.88 -1.76 18.50
N GLY A 109 -20.11 -2.76 18.09
CA GLY A 109 -18.85 -3.11 18.76
C GLY A 109 -17.79 -2.01 18.68
N VAL A 110 -17.89 -1.06 17.75
CA VAL A 110 -16.99 0.11 17.69
C VAL A 110 -17.42 1.25 18.60
N MET A 111 -18.70 1.30 19.00
CA MET A 111 -19.26 2.37 19.84
C MET A 111 -19.03 2.15 21.34
N MET A 112 -18.69 0.91 21.71
CA MET A 112 -18.64 0.46 23.09
C MET A 112 -17.39 -0.38 23.34
N ASP A 113 -16.86 -0.31 24.57
CA ASP A 113 -15.76 -1.16 25.03
C ASP A 113 -16.09 -1.77 26.40
N LEU A 114 -15.81 -3.07 26.54
CA LEU A 114 -16.08 -3.83 27.75
C LEU A 114 -14.75 -4.16 28.44
N CYS A 115 -14.56 -3.58 29.61
CA CYS A 115 -13.32 -3.61 30.38
C CYS A 115 -13.49 -4.54 31.59
N GLY A 116 -13.20 -5.84 31.41
CA GLY A 116 -13.28 -6.86 32.46
C GLY A 116 -12.16 -7.90 32.39
N GLN A 117 -12.07 -8.77 33.43
CA GLN A 117 -10.95 -9.70 33.70
C GLN A 117 -10.58 -10.65 32.53
N HIS A 118 -11.47 -10.84 31.55
CA HIS A 118 -11.27 -11.68 30.36
C HIS A 118 -11.47 -10.95 29.02
N GLU A 119 -11.70 -9.64 29.03
CA GLU A 119 -12.26 -8.88 27.89
C GLU A 119 -11.35 -7.78 27.35
N HIS A 120 -10.16 -7.62 27.92
CA HIS A 120 -9.15 -6.66 27.49
C HIS A 120 -8.51 -6.94 26.12
N GLN A 121 -9.11 -7.76 25.24
CA GLN A 121 -8.50 -8.20 23.99
C GLN A 121 -8.01 -7.04 23.12
N ARG A 122 -8.72 -5.91 23.10
CA ARG A 122 -8.31 -4.69 22.40
C ARG A 122 -7.03 -4.08 22.97
N LEU A 123 -6.88 -4.03 24.30
CA LEU A 123 -5.66 -3.55 24.97
C LEU A 123 -4.49 -4.53 24.89
N LEU A 124 -4.75 -5.78 24.47
CA LEU A 124 -3.68 -6.75 24.25
C LEU A 124 -3.18 -6.72 22.80
N ASP A 125 -3.85 -5.99 21.91
CA ASP A 125 -3.52 -5.85 20.50
C ASP A 125 -2.60 -4.64 20.25
N PRO A 126 -1.34 -4.87 19.79
CA PRO A 126 -0.43 -3.79 19.42
C PRO A 126 -1.00 -2.82 18.38
N ALA A 127 -1.88 -3.26 17.48
CA ALA A 127 -2.51 -2.38 16.51
C ALA A 127 -3.40 -1.31 17.18
N HIS A 128 -4.06 -1.68 18.28
CA HIS A 128 -4.88 -0.74 19.06
C HIS A 128 -4.01 0.26 19.83
N HIS A 129 -2.84 -0.16 20.35
CA HIS A 129 -1.89 0.76 20.99
C HIS A 129 -1.48 1.90 20.07
N VAL A 130 -1.19 1.58 18.80
CA VAL A 130 -0.85 2.58 17.79
C VAL A 130 -2.02 3.52 17.54
N ALA A 131 -3.23 2.97 17.39
CA ALA A 131 -4.44 3.77 17.18
C ALA A 131 -4.71 4.74 18.34
N MET A 132 -4.51 4.30 19.60
CA MET A 132 -4.65 5.16 20.78
C MET A 132 -3.66 6.33 20.75
N VAL A 133 -2.39 6.05 20.48
CA VAL A 133 -1.35 7.09 20.39
C VAL A 133 -1.63 8.06 19.24
N ASP A 134 -2.03 7.55 18.08
CA ASP A 134 -2.35 8.36 16.90
C ASP A 134 -3.55 9.26 17.15
N ALA A 135 -4.61 8.73 17.77
CA ALA A 135 -5.79 9.48 18.13
C ALA A 135 -5.46 10.59 19.15
N TRP A 136 -4.68 10.27 20.18
CA TRP A 136 -4.23 11.23 21.18
C TRP A 136 -3.30 12.31 20.61
N ALA A 137 -2.40 11.94 19.70
CA ALA A 137 -1.50 12.87 19.03
C ALA A 137 -2.24 13.84 18.10
N GLY A 138 -3.47 13.50 17.70
CA GLY A 138 -4.40 14.35 16.99
C GLY A 138 -4.07 14.55 15.50
N ARG A 139 -4.65 15.60 14.91
CA ARG A 139 -4.60 15.83 13.45
C ARG A 139 -3.21 15.78 12.83
N PRO A 140 -2.14 16.37 13.40
CA PRO A 140 -0.82 16.34 12.77
C PRO A 140 -0.25 14.93 12.61
N ALA A 141 -0.55 14.02 13.55
CA ALA A 141 -0.13 12.62 13.44
C ALA A 141 -0.96 11.87 12.39
N LEU A 142 -2.27 12.12 12.35
CA LEU A 142 -3.18 11.52 11.36
C LEU A 142 -2.84 11.95 9.93
N GLU A 143 -2.56 13.24 9.70
CA GLU A 143 -2.13 13.77 8.40
C GLU A 143 -0.78 13.17 7.95
N ALA A 144 0.17 13.01 8.88
CA ALA A 144 1.44 12.36 8.61
C ALA A 144 1.25 10.87 8.23
N LEU A 145 0.35 10.17 8.92
CA LEU A 145 0.01 8.78 8.62
C LEU A 145 -0.66 8.63 7.25
N GLU A 146 -1.58 9.54 6.89
CA GLU A 146 -2.20 9.55 5.57
C GLU A 146 -1.18 9.79 4.46
N HIS A 147 -0.28 10.75 4.66
CA HIS A 147 0.82 11.02 3.75
C HIS A 147 1.72 9.77 3.59
N TYR A 148 2.08 9.12 4.70
CA TYR A 148 2.83 7.87 4.68
C TYR A 148 2.09 6.78 3.88
N ARG A 149 0.79 6.59 4.12
CA ARG A 149 -0.02 5.58 3.40
C ARG A 149 -0.07 5.84 1.90
N ALA A 150 -0.20 7.10 1.49
CA ALA A 150 -0.17 7.47 0.08
C ALA A 150 1.18 7.12 -0.56
N CYS A 151 2.29 7.49 0.09
CA CYS A 151 3.64 7.16 -0.35
C CYS A 151 3.91 5.64 -0.36
N PHE A 152 3.44 4.92 0.66
CA PHE A 152 3.58 3.46 0.75
C PHE A 152 2.82 2.74 -0.36
N LYS A 153 1.60 3.19 -0.68
CA LYS A 153 0.81 2.67 -1.80
C LYS A 153 1.49 2.93 -3.15
N ALA A 154 1.98 4.17 -3.37
CA ALA A 154 2.71 4.53 -4.58
C ALA A 154 3.99 3.69 -4.73
N SER A 155 4.74 3.52 -3.64
CA SER A 155 5.92 2.65 -3.57
C SER A 155 5.62 1.21 -3.97
N ARG A 156 4.54 0.61 -3.42
CA ARG A 156 4.18 -0.78 -3.76
C ARG A 156 3.73 -0.92 -5.21
N ALA A 157 2.98 0.05 -5.73
CA ALA A 157 2.59 0.07 -7.14
C ALA A 157 3.82 0.12 -8.05
N ALA A 158 4.75 1.02 -7.76
CA ALA A 158 5.98 1.13 -8.51
C ALA A 158 6.85 -0.13 -8.41
N ALA A 159 7.02 -0.72 -7.21
CA ALA A 159 7.78 -1.96 -7.04
C ALA A 159 7.17 -3.15 -7.81
N LYS A 160 5.84 -3.22 -7.90
CA LYS A 160 5.15 -4.21 -8.72
C LYS A 160 5.43 -4.00 -10.21
N GLU A 161 5.43 -2.74 -10.65
CA GLU A 161 5.73 -2.37 -12.03
C GLU A 161 7.18 -2.66 -12.39
N VAL A 162 8.13 -2.35 -11.50
CA VAL A 162 9.55 -2.71 -11.63
C VAL A 162 9.69 -4.21 -11.85
N ARG A 163 9.08 -5.04 -11.00
CA ARG A 163 9.14 -6.51 -11.17
C ARG A 163 8.57 -6.96 -12.49
N ARG A 164 7.45 -6.39 -12.93
CA ARG A 164 6.84 -6.71 -14.23
C ARG A 164 7.78 -6.38 -15.39
N VAL A 165 8.43 -5.21 -15.35
CA VAL A 165 9.40 -4.78 -16.36
C VAL A 165 10.66 -5.65 -16.30
N GLU A 166 11.20 -5.95 -15.12
CA GLU A 166 12.36 -6.83 -14.95
C GLU A 166 12.09 -8.25 -15.45
N GLU A 167 10.92 -8.82 -15.17
CA GLU A 167 10.52 -10.15 -15.67
C GLU A 167 10.36 -10.15 -17.19
N THR A 168 9.78 -9.09 -17.75
CA THR A 168 9.66 -8.92 -19.21
C THR A 168 11.02 -8.74 -19.86
N SER A 169 11.90 -7.92 -19.27
CA SER A 169 13.26 -7.65 -19.74
C SER A 169 14.14 -8.90 -19.64
N ARG A 170 14.06 -9.67 -18.56
CA ARG A 170 14.76 -10.97 -18.43
C ARG A 170 14.30 -11.99 -19.47
N ALA A 171 12.99 -12.04 -19.76
CA ALA A 171 12.47 -12.88 -20.85
C ALA A 171 12.96 -12.42 -22.24
N GLN A 172 13.36 -11.15 -22.37
CA GLN A 172 13.87 -10.53 -23.59
C GLN A 172 15.40 -10.34 -23.58
N GLY A 173 16.13 -10.80 -22.56
CA GLY A 173 17.53 -10.43 -22.34
C GLY A 173 18.45 -10.71 -23.53
N SER A 174 18.30 -11.89 -24.17
CA SER A 174 19.03 -12.23 -25.40
C SER A 174 18.70 -11.30 -26.57
N ARG A 175 17.46 -10.78 -26.65
CA ARG A 175 17.03 -9.87 -27.72
C ARG A 175 17.55 -8.46 -27.50
N VAL A 176 17.68 -8.01 -26.25
CA VAL A 176 18.23 -6.70 -25.89
C VAL A 176 19.74 -6.64 -26.21
N GLU A 177 20.48 -7.71 -25.89
CA GLU A 177 21.90 -7.82 -26.25
C GLU A 177 22.10 -7.86 -27.77
N GLU A 178 21.27 -8.63 -28.49
CA GLU A 178 21.27 -8.67 -29.95
C GLU A 178 20.94 -7.30 -30.57
N ALA A 179 19.96 -6.58 -30.03
CA ALA A 179 19.58 -5.24 -30.47
C ALA A 179 20.69 -4.20 -30.24
N ARG A 180 21.40 -4.25 -29.10
CA ARG A 180 22.56 -3.37 -28.84
C ARG A 180 23.68 -3.64 -29.84
N PHE A 181 24.01 -4.91 -30.05
CA PHE A 181 25.04 -5.31 -31.00
C PHE A 181 24.69 -4.89 -32.44
N ALA A 182 23.42 -5.06 -32.85
CA ALA A 182 22.96 -4.62 -34.15
C ALA A 182 23.10 -3.10 -34.34
N LEU A 183 22.67 -2.29 -33.36
CA LEU A 183 22.80 -0.83 -33.43
C LEU A 183 24.25 -0.34 -33.45
N GLU A 184 25.13 -0.96 -32.65
CA GLU A 184 26.55 -0.63 -32.64
C GLU A 184 27.18 -0.92 -34.00
N ARG A 185 26.98 -2.13 -34.53
CA ARG A 185 27.57 -2.55 -35.81
C ARG A 185 27.01 -1.80 -37.03
N ILE A 186 25.68 -1.57 -37.06
CA ILE A 186 25.06 -0.79 -38.13
C ILE A 186 25.47 0.69 -38.01
N GLY A 187 25.60 1.21 -36.80
CA GLY A 187 26.07 2.57 -36.53
C GLY A 187 27.54 2.80 -36.90
N GLU A 188 28.42 1.82 -36.67
CA GLU A 188 29.83 1.87 -37.08
C GLU A 188 29.99 2.01 -38.60
N VAL A 189 29.17 1.28 -39.36
CA VAL A 189 29.20 1.31 -40.82
C VAL A 189 28.41 2.50 -41.39
N ASP A 190 27.37 2.98 -40.70
CA ASP A 190 26.53 4.10 -41.14
C ASP A 190 26.09 4.01 -42.62
N PRO A 191 25.36 2.95 -43.01
CA PRO A 191 24.92 2.78 -44.39
C PRO A 191 23.92 3.86 -44.80
N LYS A 192 24.01 4.34 -46.05
CA LYS A 192 23.03 5.28 -46.62
C LYS A 192 22.04 4.57 -47.57
N PRO A 193 20.78 5.03 -47.65
CA PRO A 193 19.83 4.49 -48.62
C PRO A 193 20.33 4.65 -50.06
N GLY A 194 20.27 3.58 -50.87
CA GLY A 194 20.73 3.57 -52.26
C GLY A 194 22.24 3.40 -52.46
N GLU A 195 23.04 3.49 -51.40
CA GLU A 195 24.51 3.44 -51.49
C GLU A 195 25.03 2.08 -51.95
N TYR A 196 24.41 0.99 -51.49
CA TYR A 196 24.81 -0.37 -51.88
C TYR A 196 24.55 -0.62 -53.36
N GLU A 197 23.37 -0.22 -53.85
CA GLU A 197 22.95 -0.37 -55.24
C GLU A 197 23.85 0.46 -56.17
N GLU A 198 24.18 1.70 -55.79
CA GLU A 198 25.11 2.56 -56.52
C GLU A 198 26.51 1.93 -56.62
N LEU A 199 27.04 1.40 -55.51
CA LEU A 199 28.35 0.74 -55.51
C LEU A 199 28.33 -0.58 -56.29
N GLU A 200 27.25 -1.35 -56.22
CA GLU A 200 27.10 -2.59 -56.97
C GLU A 200 27.13 -2.35 -58.50
N GLU A 201 26.58 -1.23 -58.95
CA GLU A 201 26.62 -0.82 -60.36
C GLU A 201 27.99 -0.24 -60.78
N LEU A 202 28.61 0.58 -59.92
CA LEU A 202 29.84 1.31 -60.27
C LEU A 202 31.13 0.48 -60.13
N LEU A 203 31.15 -0.50 -59.22
CA LEU A 203 32.36 -1.27 -58.90
C LEU A 203 32.88 -2.11 -60.09
N PRO A 204 32.06 -2.88 -60.83
CA PRO A 204 32.54 -3.67 -61.96
C PRO A 204 33.18 -2.80 -63.05
N ARG A 205 32.60 -1.63 -63.31
CA ARG A 205 33.13 -0.65 -64.28
C ARG A 205 34.48 -0.10 -63.83
N SER A 206 34.64 0.14 -62.53
CA SER A 206 35.88 0.69 -61.95
C SER A 206 36.99 -0.37 -61.83
N GLU A 207 36.64 -1.63 -61.56
CA GLU A 207 37.58 -2.76 -61.53
C GLU A 207 38.20 -3.06 -62.89
N HIS A 208 37.42 -2.89 -63.96
CA HIS A 208 37.89 -3.10 -65.33
C HIS A 208 38.44 -1.83 -66.00
N ALA A 209 38.47 -0.69 -65.32
CA ALA A 209 38.89 0.59 -65.89
C ALA A 209 40.31 0.55 -66.49
N GLU A 210 41.27 -0.10 -65.84
CA GLU A 210 42.64 -0.25 -66.36
C GLU A 210 42.68 -1.07 -67.66
N VAL A 211 41.97 -2.19 -67.70
CA VAL A 211 41.88 -3.07 -68.87
C VAL A 211 41.12 -2.39 -70.01
N LEU A 212 40.07 -1.62 -69.71
CA LEU A 212 39.31 -0.85 -70.68
C LEU A 212 40.16 0.27 -71.30
N VAL A 213 40.94 1.00 -70.50
CA VAL A 213 41.88 2.03 -70.96
C VAL A 213 43.01 1.43 -71.80
N ALA A 214 43.58 0.30 -71.38
CA ALA A 214 44.61 -0.41 -72.12
C ALA A 214 44.09 -0.91 -73.48
N THR A 215 42.92 -1.55 -73.49
CA THR A 215 42.29 -2.06 -74.71
C THR A 215 41.95 -0.94 -75.69
N ALA A 216 41.40 0.18 -75.20
CA ALA A 216 41.11 1.34 -76.03
C ALA A 216 42.39 1.99 -76.60
N ASN A 217 43.47 2.04 -75.82
CA ASN A 217 44.79 2.50 -76.27
C ASN A 217 45.37 1.61 -77.37
N ASP A 218 45.37 0.28 -77.18
CA ASP A 218 45.94 -0.67 -78.12
C ASP A 218 45.17 -0.70 -79.44
N ALA A 219 43.83 -0.64 -79.36
CA ALA A 219 42.96 -0.53 -80.53
C ALA A 219 43.18 0.79 -81.28
N HIS A 220 43.28 1.92 -80.57
CA HIS A 220 43.59 3.21 -81.17
C HIS A 220 44.96 3.21 -81.86
N ALA A 221 45.99 2.66 -81.21
CA ALA A 221 47.33 2.56 -81.76
C ALA A 221 47.36 1.72 -83.05
N SER A 222 46.63 0.61 -83.07
CA SER A 222 46.52 -0.25 -84.26
C SER A 222 45.90 0.47 -85.47
N LEU A 223 45.04 1.45 -85.23
CA LEU A 223 44.38 2.23 -86.27
C LEU A 223 45.22 3.43 -86.73
N ALA A 224 45.71 4.24 -85.79
CA ALA A 224 46.18 5.61 -86.04
C ALA A 224 47.66 5.86 -85.71
N ALA A 225 48.42 4.89 -85.19
CA ALA A 225 49.87 5.04 -85.02
C ALA A 225 50.60 4.95 -86.38
N GLU A 226 51.86 5.39 -86.40
CA GLU A 226 52.72 5.31 -87.58
C GLU A 226 52.88 3.85 -88.05
N GLY A 227 52.51 3.58 -89.30
CA GLY A 227 52.44 2.22 -89.86
C GLY A 227 51.16 1.44 -89.51
N GLY A 228 50.15 2.11 -88.92
CA GLY A 228 48.84 1.53 -88.60
C GLY A 228 47.94 1.31 -89.82
N ALA A 229 46.72 0.84 -89.55
CA ALA A 229 45.75 0.53 -90.61
C ALA A 229 45.46 1.74 -91.52
N LEU A 230 45.33 2.95 -90.95
CA LEU A 230 45.11 4.17 -91.72
C LEU A 230 46.26 4.47 -92.69
N ASP A 231 47.51 4.33 -92.26
CA ASP A 231 48.69 4.55 -93.12
C ASP A 231 48.77 3.52 -94.25
N ALA A 232 48.47 2.26 -93.95
CA ALA A 232 48.48 1.17 -94.93
C ALA A 232 47.38 1.33 -95.99
N VAL A 233 46.16 1.69 -95.55
CA VAL A 233 45.03 1.93 -96.48
C VAL A 233 45.26 3.21 -97.28
N ASN A 234 45.75 4.30 -96.66
CA ASN A 234 46.10 5.53 -97.38
C ASN A 234 47.21 5.31 -98.42
N SER A 235 48.19 4.45 -98.12
CA SER A 235 49.22 4.06 -99.09
C SER A 235 48.64 3.27 -100.27
N ALA A 236 47.69 2.36 -100.01
CA ALA A 236 46.98 1.64 -101.06
C ALA A 236 46.12 2.57 -101.92
N VAL A 237 45.40 3.52 -101.31
CA VAL A 237 44.64 4.57 -102.00
C VAL A 237 45.59 5.38 -102.91
N ALA A 238 46.76 5.78 -102.43
CA ALA A 238 47.73 6.56 -103.20
C ALA A 238 48.35 5.78 -104.39
N GLU A 239 48.57 4.47 -104.27
CA GLU A 239 49.04 3.62 -105.37
C GLU A 239 47.93 3.38 -106.42
N LEU A 240 46.72 3.08 -105.97
CA LEU A 240 45.57 2.86 -106.86
C LEU A 240 45.18 4.14 -107.61
N SER A 241 45.18 5.29 -106.92
CA SER A 241 44.89 6.59 -107.50
C SER A 241 45.89 7.00 -108.59
N ARG A 242 47.17 6.61 -108.45
CA ARG A 242 48.20 6.85 -109.49
C ARG A 242 47.87 6.14 -110.81
N MET A 243 47.24 4.97 -110.75
CA MET A 243 46.87 4.18 -111.93
C MET A 243 45.40 4.39 -112.37
N ALA A 244 44.63 5.21 -111.65
CA ALA A 244 43.23 5.50 -112.00
C ALA A 244 43.06 6.23 -113.35
N THR A 245 44.10 6.92 -113.83
CA THR A 245 44.14 7.52 -115.17
C THR A 245 44.33 6.49 -116.28
N VAL A 246 44.79 5.27 -115.95
CA VAL A 246 45.02 4.16 -116.86
C VAL A 246 43.83 3.19 -116.86
N ASP A 247 43.30 2.84 -115.68
CA ASP A 247 42.09 2.03 -115.52
C ASP A 247 41.17 2.65 -114.46
N ARG A 248 40.00 3.12 -114.91
CA ARG A 248 38.98 3.74 -114.06
C ARG A 248 38.50 2.82 -112.94
N LYS A 249 38.53 1.49 -113.14
CA LYS A 249 38.14 0.53 -112.11
C LYS A 249 39.04 0.59 -110.88
N LEU A 250 40.31 0.98 -111.04
CA LEU A 250 41.23 1.21 -109.91
C LEU A 250 40.88 2.48 -109.14
N GLY A 251 40.32 3.49 -109.80
CA GLY A 251 39.78 4.69 -109.16
C GLY A 251 38.54 4.38 -108.31
N ASP A 252 37.58 3.62 -108.85
CA ASP A 252 36.39 3.20 -108.09
C ASP A 252 36.78 2.39 -106.82
N ILE A 253 37.88 1.59 -106.87
CA ILE A 253 38.41 0.86 -105.69
C ILE A 253 39.10 1.82 -104.71
N ALA A 254 39.81 2.85 -105.20
CA ALA A 254 40.45 3.85 -104.37
C ALA A 254 39.42 4.69 -103.58
N ASP A 255 38.30 5.05 -104.21
CA ASP A 255 37.20 5.78 -103.54
C ASP A 255 36.61 4.96 -102.39
N VAL A 256 36.35 3.66 -102.60
CA VAL A 256 35.87 2.75 -101.55
C VAL A 256 36.86 2.65 -100.38
N LEU A 257 38.17 2.60 -100.67
CA LEU A 257 39.19 2.57 -99.62
C LEU A 257 39.32 3.92 -98.90
N SER A 258 39.07 5.04 -99.59
CA SER A 258 39.04 6.38 -98.98
C SER A 258 37.87 6.53 -98.01
N ASP A 259 36.68 6.03 -98.37
CA ASP A 259 35.52 6.00 -97.46
C ASP A 259 35.79 5.12 -96.23
N ALA A 260 36.52 4.01 -96.42
CA ALA A 260 36.97 3.17 -95.31
C ALA A 260 37.96 3.89 -94.39
N CYS A 261 38.88 4.71 -94.93
CA CYS A 261 39.76 5.56 -94.11
C CYS A 261 38.97 6.51 -93.20
N ILE A 262 37.94 7.18 -93.72
CA ILE A 262 37.09 8.08 -92.91
C ILE A 262 36.45 7.30 -91.75
N SER A 263 35.92 6.11 -92.02
CA SER A 263 35.30 5.26 -91.00
C SER A 263 36.32 4.78 -89.93
N LEU A 264 37.57 4.54 -90.32
CA LEU A 264 38.65 4.16 -89.41
C LEU A 264 39.14 5.36 -88.57
N GLU A 265 39.17 6.56 -89.14
CA GLU A 265 39.47 7.81 -88.42
C GLU A 265 38.42 8.12 -87.35
N ASP A 266 37.13 7.96 -87.67
CA ASP A 266 36.04 8.14 -86.72
C ASP A 266 36.15 7.15 -85.55
N CYS A 267 36.39 5.86 -85.85
CA CYS A 267 36.62 4.84 -84.82
C CYS A 267 37.82 5.18 -83.92
N ALA A 268 38.92 5.65 -84.49
CA ALA A 268 40.11 6.04 -83.72
C ALA A 268 39.79 7.23 -82.80
N ASN A 269 39.09 8.25 -83.30
CA ASN A 269 38.69 9.40 -82.49
C ASN A 269 37.73 9.00 -81.34
N GLU A 270 36.79 8.10 -81.59
CA GLU A 270 35.87 7.59 -80.57
C GLU A 270 36.61 6.80 -79.48
N LEU A 271 37.56 5.92 -79.86
CA LEU A 271 38.40 5.18 -78.91
C LEU A 271 39.25 6.12 -78.05
N ARG A 272 39.75 7.23 -78.63
CA ARG A 272 40.49 8.26 -77.90
C ARG A 272 39.61 8.97 -76.88
N ALA A 273 38.42 9.41 -77.30
CA ALA A 273 37.47 10.10 -76.43
C ALA A 273 37.00 9.19 -75.29
N TYR A 274 36.74 7.91 -75.58
CA TYR A 274 36.38 6.90 -74.60
C TYR A 274 37.49 6.70 -73.55
N ARG A 275 38.74 6.54 -73.99
CA ARG A 275 39.90 6.42 -73.11
C ARG A 275 40.04 7.64 -72.19
N ASP A 276 40.00 8.84 -72.77
CA ASP A 276 40.20 10.09 -72.03
C ASP A 276 39.05 10.36 -71.04
N GLY A 277 37.89 9.72 -71.23
CA GLY A 277 36.73 9.76 -70.34
C GLY A 277 36.74 8.76 -69.18
N ILE A 278 37.68 7.80 -69.13
CA ILE A 278 37.80 6.86 -68.01
C ILE A 278 38.80 7.41 -66.99
N ALA A 279 38.29 7.87 -65.85
CA ALA A 279 39.12 8.20 -64.69
C ALA A 279 39.56 6.92 -63.97
N PHE A 280 40.87 6.68 -63.87
CA PHE A 280 41.44 5.58 -63.10
C PHE A 280 42.16 6.12 -61.86
N ASP A 281 41.55 5.95 -60.68
CA ASP A 281 42.18 6.21 -59.39
C ASP A 281 42.17 4.93 -58.53
N PRO A 282 43.33 4.25 -58.38
CA PRO A 282 43.46 3.06 -57.54
C PRO A 282 43.02 3.26 -56.09
N ARG A 283 43.12 4.49 -55.55
CA ARG A 283 42.73 4.79 -54.17
C ARG A 283 41.21 4.85 -54.03
N GLU A 284 40.53 5.42 -55.01
CA GLU A 284 39.07 5.45 -55.04
C GLU A 284 38.49 4.04 -55.24
N LEU A 285 39.09 3.23 -56.13
CA LEU A 285 38.69 1.83 -56.27
C LEU A 285 38.86 1.04 -54.96
N ALA A 286 39.98 1.22 -54.25
CA ALA A 286 40.19 0.57 -52.96
C ALA A 286 39.12 1.01 -51.92
N ARG A 287 38.82 2.31 -51.84
CA ARG A 287 37.76 2.85 -50.97
C ARG A 287 36.39 2.26 -51.30
N MET A 288 36.04 2.18 -52.58
CA MET A 288 34.77 1.60 -53.02
C MET A 288 34.68 0.11 -52.68
N ARG A 289 35.78 -0.65 -52.81
CA ARG A 289 35.84 -2.07 -52.44
C ARG A 289 35.70 -2.28 -50.94
N ASP A 290 36.40 -1.50 -50.13
CA ASP A 290 36.33 -1.56 -48.68
C ASP A 290 34.90 -1.22 -48.22
N ARG A 291 34.32 -0.13 -48.76
CA ARG A 291 32.96 0.28 -48.46
C ARG A 291 31.92 -0.78 -48.87
N TYR A 292 32.04 -1.35 -50.07
CA TYR A 292 31.16 -2.42 -50.54
C TYR A 292 31.27 -3.68 -49.66
N SER A 293 32.48 -4.00 -49.19
CA SER A 293 32.71 -5.12 -48.27
C SER A 293 32.05 -4.87 -46.91
N ASP A 294 32.15 -3.66 -46.36
CA ASP A 294 31.50 -3.29 -45.09
C ASP A 294 29.98 -3.42 -45.20
N LEU A 295 29.38 -2.91 -46.29
CA LEU A 295 27.94 -3.02 -46.55
C LEU A 295 27.51 -4.49 -46.74
N LYS A 296 28.27 -5.30 -47.47
CA LYS A 296 28.03 -6.76 -47.56
C LYS A 296 28.13 -7.48 -46.22
N GLY A 297 29.01 -7.01 -45.33
CA GLY A 297 29.12 -7.49 -43.97
C GLY A 297 27.80 -7.36 -43.20
N LEU A 298 27.13 -6.21 -43.34
CA LEU A 298 25.81 -5.97 -42.75
C LEU A 298 24.73 -6.89 -43.35
N LEU A 299 24.66 -6.99 -44.69
CA LEU A 299 23.69 -7.84 -45.38
C LEU A 299 23.79 -9.30 -44.93
N ARG A 300 25.02 -9.83 -44.80
CA ARG A 300 25.22 -11.20 -44.34
C ARG A 300 24.66 -11.47 -42.94
N GLN A 301 24.63 -10.45 -42.08
CA GLN A 301 24.16 -10.59 -40.70
C GLN A 301 22.66 -10.34 -40.54
N TRP A 302 22.08 -9.39 -41.28
CA TRP A 302 20.71 -8.91 -41.01
C TRP A 302 19.72 -8.98 -42.16
N GLY A 303 20.13 -9.38 -43.37
CA GLY A 303 19.19 -9.71 -44.44
C GLY A 303 19.72 -9.53 -45.86
N PRO A 304 19.00 -10.07 -46.85
CA PRO A 304 19.42 -10.02 -48.25
C PRO A 304 19.44 -8.61 -48.85
N THR A 305 18.75 -7.63 -48.24
CA THR A 305 18.66 -6.25 -48.75
C THR A 305 19.04 -5.20 -47.70
N MET A 306 19.42 -3.99 -48.14
CA MET A 306 19.71 -2.89 -47.22
C MET A 306 18.48 -2.44 -46.43
N ASP A 307 17.28 -2.61 -46.99
CA ASP A 307 16.02 -2.37 -46.29
C ASP A 307 15.86 -3.28 -45.06
N ASP A 308 16.33 -4.53 -45.14
CA ASP A 308 16.31 -5.45 -43.99
C ASP A 308 17.23 -4.97 -42.86
N VAL A 309 18.38 -4.41 -43.22
CA VAL A 309 19.35 -3.82 -42.26
C VAL A 309 18.75 -2.59 -41.59
N PHE A 310 18.12 -1.69 -42.34
CA PHE A 310 17.44 -0.53 -41.78
C PHE A 310 16.25 -0.92 -40.90
N ALA A 311 15.44 -1.90 -41.32
CA ALA A 311 14.35 -2.42 -40.51
C ALA A 311 14.87 -3.06 -39.20
N MET A 312 16.03 -3.72 -39.23
CA MET A 312 16.66 -4.25 -38.02
C MET A 312 17.12 -3.13 -37.08
N ARG A 313 17.73 -2.07 -37.61
CA ARG A 313 18.12 -0.88 -36.84
C ARG A 313 16.92 -0.26 -36.15
N ASP A 314 15.84 -0.02 -36.89
CA ASP A 314 14.66 0.68 -36.39
C ASP A 314 13.95 -0.14 -35.30
N ARG A 315 13.77 -1.46 -35.51
CA ARG A 315 13.22 -2.36 -34.48
C ARG A 315 14.10 -2.45 -33.22
N SER A 316 15.42 -2.45 -33.40
CA SER A 316 16.38 -2.49 -32.28
C SER A 316 16.34 -1.20 -31.46
N GLN A 317 16.19 -0.05 -32.13
CA GLN A 317 16.08 1.25 -31.49
C GLN A 317 14.77 1.39 -30.69
N GLU A 318 13.65 0.93 -31.25
CA GLU A 318 12.37 0.88 -30.55
C GLU A 318 12.44 0.00 -29.29
N LEU A 319 13.03 -1.20 -29.41
CA LEU A 319 13.19 -2.13 -28.28
C LEU A 319 14.03 -1.52 -27.14
N LEU A 320 15.14 -0.84 -27.45
CA LEU A 320 15.98 -0.22 -26.42
C LEU A 320 15.31 0.98 -25.75
N SER A 321 14.59 1.82 -26.51
CA SER A 321 13.86 2.96 -25.94
C SER A 321 12.83 2.54 -24.88
N LEU A 322 12.12 1.42 -25.11
CA LEU A 322 11.17 0.86 -24.16
C LEU A 322 11.82 0.35 -22.86
N VAL A 323 13.07 -0.11 -22.94
CA VAL A 323 13.84 -0.58 -21.77
C VAL A 323 14.38 0.61 -20.96
N ASP A 324 14.96 1.60 -21.64
CA ASP A 324 15.55 2.79 -21.00
C ASP A 324 14.50 3.64 -20.27
N ASP A 325 13.30 3.81 -20.85
CA ASP A 325 12.17 4.48 -20.19
C ASP A 325 11.74 3.76 -18.90
N GLY A 326 11.86 2.42 -18.86
CA GLY A 326 11.60 1.60 -17.68
C GLY A 326 12.56 1.91 -16.54
N ASP A 327 13.87 2.00 -16.84
CA ASP A 327 14.91 2.28 -15.84
C ASP A 327 14.80 3.69 -15.24
N GLU A 328 14.39 4.69 -16.03
CA GLU A 328 14.15 6.05 -15.52
C GLU A 328 12.92 6.11 -14.59
N GLN A 329 11.84 5.38 -14.91
CA GLN A 329 10.67 5.25 -14.04
C GLN A 329 10.99 4.50 -12.75
N ILE A 330 11.83 3.46 -12.81
CA ILE A 330 12.34 2.73 -11.64
C ILE A 330 13.15 3.67 -10.74
N LYS A 331 14.00 4.54 -11.31
CA LYS A 331 14.79 5.51 -10.57
C LYS A 331 13.92 6.56 -9.87
N LYS A 332 12.96 7.17 -10.59
CA LYS A 332 11.99 8.13 -10.01
C LYS A 332 11.17 7.51 -8.89
N ALA A 333 10.75 6.26 -9.04
CA ALA A 333 10.06 5.50 -8.00
C ALA A 333 10.93 5.23 -6.77
N ARG A 334 12.22 4.94 -6.95
CA ARG A 334 13.20 4.76 -5.86
C ARG A 334 13.52 6.07 -5.14
N GLU A 335 13.54 7.20 -5.84
CA GLU A 335 13.76 8.52 -5.25
C GLU A 335 12.52 8.99 -4.45
N ALA A 336 11.31 8.79 -4.97
CA ALA A 336 10.07 9.04 -4.23
C ALA A 336 9.93 8.14 -2.98
N LEU A 337 10.53 6.95 -3.00
CA LEU A 337 10.60 6.01 -1.88
C LEU A 337 11.36 6.55 -0.67
N GLY A 338 12.47 7.27 -0.92
CA GLY A 338 13.37 7.77 0.13
C GLY A 338 12.84 9.03 0.83
N ILE A 339 11.93 9.77 0.20
CA ILE A 339 11.37 11.02 0.75
C ILE A 339 10.29 10.73 1.82
N ALA A 340 9.69 9.54 1.82
CA ALA A 340 8.67 9.15 2.80
C ALA A 340 9.24 8.64 4.14
N GLU A 341 10.57 8.58 4.29
CA GLU A 341 11.22 8.02 5.47
C GLU A 341 11.45 9.07 6.56
N ARG A 342 10.51 9.16 7.50
CA ARG A 342 10.72 9.25 8.96
C ARG A 342 9.49 9.84 9.62
N GLU A 343 8.60 8.97 10.07
CA GLU A 343 7.66 9.32 11.13
C GLU A 343 8.45 9.65 12.42
N ARG A 344 8.68 10.94 12.66
CA ARG A 344 9.11 11.44 13.98
C ARG A 344 7.92 11.79 14.88
N ALA A 345 6.70 11.89 14.33
CA ALA A 345 5.51 12.30 15.07
C ALA A 345 5.17 11.29 16.19
N ARG A 346 5.07 9.99 15.88
CA ARG A 346 4.74 8.95 16.88
C ARG A 346 5.78 8.82 17.99
N ASN A 347 7.06 8.76 17.65
CA ASN A 347 8.14 8.66 18.65
C ASN A 347 8.31 9.93 19.49
N THR A 348 7.66 11.04 19.12
CA THR A 348 7.56 12.25 19.94
C THR A 348 6.28 12.27 20.79
N ALA A 349 5.16 11.79 20.23
CA ALA A 349 3.87 11.78 20.91
C ALA A 349 3.75 10.65 21.94
N ALA A 350 4.19 9.43 21.61
CA ALA A 350 4.02 8.26 22.45
C ALA A 350 4.67 8.39 23.85
N PRO A 351 5.90 8.93 24.01
CA PRO A 351 6.46 9.17 25.35
C PRO A 351 5.64 10.17 26.16
N ARG A 352 5.05 11.19 25.52
CA ARG A 352 4.16 12.15 26.19
C ARG A 352 2.85 11.50 26.60
N PHE A 353 2.27 10.66 25.74
CA PHE A 353 1.09 9.86 26.06
C PHE A 353 1.38 8.97 27.28
N CYS A 354 2.45 8.18 27.24
CA CYS A 354 2.89 7.35 28.37
C CYS A 354 3.07 8.14 29.67
N HIS A 355 3.61 9.37 29.59
CA HIS A 355 3.77 10.23 30.75
C HIS A 355 2.42 10.66 31.36
N GLU A 356 1.48 11.12 30.54
CA GLU A 356 0.15 11.51 31.03
C GLU A 356 -0.61 10.30 31.59
N VAL A 357 -0.50 9.12 30.97
CA VAL A 357 -1.09 7.88 31.54
C VAL A 357 -0.41 7.53 32.85
N GLY A 358 0.91 7.69 32.96
CA GLY A 358 1.66 7.53 34.20
C GLY A 358 1.16 8.44 35.33
N ARG A 359 0.77 9.68 35.03
CA ARG A 359 0.15 10.59 36.02
C ARG A 359 -1.20 10.08 36.53
N GLN A 360 -2.03 9.52 35.64
CA GLN A 360 -3.30 8.90 36.04
C GLN A 360 -3.08 7.60 36.83
N MET A 361 -2.13 6.76 36.41
CA MET A 361 -1.73 5.56 37.14
C MET A 361 -1.22 5.87 38.55
N ALA A 362 -0.47 6.97 38.72
CA ALA A 362 -0.02 7.42 40.05
C ALA A 362 -1.19 7.76 40.98
N ARG A 363 -2.28 8.36 40.46
CA ARG A 363 -3.51 8.58 41.24
C ARG A 363 -4.16 7.26 41.65
N LEU A 364 -4.09 6.23 40.82
CA LEU A 364 -4.61 4.89 41.09
C LEU A 364 -3.68 4.04 41.98
N GLU A 365 -2.78 4.68 42.75
CA GLU A 365 -1.79 4.03 43.63
C GLU A 365 -0.82 3.10 42.88
N MET A 366 -0.61 3.35 41.58
CA MET A 366 0.33 2.62 40.72
C MET A 366 1.57 3.46 40.39
N GLY A 367 1.97 4.39 41.27
CA GLY A 367 3.06 5.36 41.01
C GLY A 367 4.46 4.75 40.82
N GLY A 368 4.65 3.48 41.20
CA GLY A 368 5.88 2.73 40.91
C GLY A 368 5.91 2.08 39.52
N ALA A 369 4.76 2.04 38.83
CA ALA A 369 4.60 1.42 37.53
C ALA A 369 4.62 2.46 36.39
N GLU A 370 5.02 2.03 35.20
CA GLU A 370 5.24 2.87 34.03
C GLU A 370 4.79 2.16 32.75
N LEU A 371 4.16 2.90 31.84
CA LEU A 371 3.96 2.49 30.47
C LEU A 371 5.14 2.98 29.61
N VAL A 372 5.71 2.06 28.83
CA VAL A 372 6.88 2.33 28.00
C VAL A 372 6.52 2.07 26.55
N TRP A 373 6.73 3.06 25.69
CA TRP A 373 6.60 2.91 24.24
C TRP A 373 7.83 2.21 23.67
N GLU A 374 7.65 1.02 23.12
CA GLU A 374 8.68 0.32 22.37
C GLU A 374 8.44 0.48 20.86
N SER A 375 9.47 0.95 20.15
CA SER A 375 9.50 1.08 18.70
C SER A 375 10.68 0.29 18.17
N ARG A 376 10.42 -0.63 17.23
CA ARG A 376 11.46 -1.41 16.55
C ARG A 376 11.31 -1.24 15.05
N ASP A 377 12.36 -0.75 14.41
CA ASP A 377 12.38 -0.58 12.95
C ASP A 377 12.30 -1.94 12.24
N LEU A 378 11.43 -2.00 11.23
CA LEU A 378 11.23 -3.20 10.43
C LEU A 378 12.07 -3.12 9.14
N PRO A 379 12.56 -4.27 8.64
CA PRO A 379 13.09 -4.35 7.30
C PRO A 379 12.06 -3.86 6.28
N ARG A 380 12.50 -3.22 5.18
CA ARG A 380 11.60 -2.65 4.16
C ARG A 380 10.53 -3.62 3.64
N ALA A 381 10.86 -4.91 3.56
CA ALA A 381 9.94 -5.97 3.12
C ALA A 381 8.74 -6.17 4.06
N GLU A 382 8.90 -5.83 5.34
CA GLU A 382 7.90 -6.00 6.40
C GLU A 382 7.12 -4.71 6.70
N TRP A 383 7.39 -3.63 5.97
CA TRP A 383 6.65 -2.38 6.14
C TRP A 383 5.17 -2.58 5.82
N THR A 384 4.34 -1.93 6.64
CA THR A 384 2.89 -2.04 6.55
C THR A 384 2.27 -0.66 6.33
N PRO A 385 0.97 -0.56 5.99
CA PRO A 385 0.25 0.71 5.99
C PRO A 385 0.19 1.39 7.36
N ALA A 386 0.52 0.67 8.44
CA ALA A 386 0.63 1.24 9.78
C ALA A 386 1.95 1.98 9.96
N GLY A 387 3.05 1.57 9.32
CA GLY A 387 4.33 2.26 9.45
C GLY A 387 5.55 1.41 9.09
N PRO A 388 6.75 2.00 9.15
CA PRO A 388 8.03 1.33 8.92
C PRO A 388 8.58 0.61 10.16
N SER A 389 7.95 0.77 11.31
CA SER A 389 8.37 0.18 12.58
C SER A 389 7.21 -0.60 13.21
N SER A 390 7.53 -1.62 13.99
CA SER A 390 6.56 -2.25 14.89
C SER A 390 6.54 -1.48 16.21
N TYR A 391 5.36 -1.23 16.73
CA TYR A 391 5.16 -0.48 17.96
C TYR A 391 4.34 -1.30 18.95
N GLU A 392 4.71 -1.22 20.23
CA GLU A 392 3.97 -1.88 21.32
C GLU A 392 4.09 -1.06 22.61
N LEU A 393 2.99 -0.94 23.35
CA LEU A 393 3.03 -0.44 24.73
C LEU A 393 3.44 -1.59 25.66
N LEU A 394 4.52 -1.36 26.39
CA LEU A 394 5.02 -2.26 27.42
C LEU A 394 4.66 -1.70 28.80
N TYR A 395 4.47 -2.58 29.77
CA TYR A 395 4.25 -2.23 31.16
C TYR A 395 5.42 -2.68 32.02
N ARG A 396 5.87 -1.75 32.86
CA ARG A 396 6.88 -1.95 33.88
C ARG A 396 6.19 -1.76 35.23
N SER A 397 6.04 -2.83 36.01
CA SER A 397 5.35 -2.78 37.33
C SER A 397 6.18 -2.12 38.44
N GLY A 398 7.46 -1.86 38.21
CA GLY A 398 8.37 -1.26 39.18
C GLY A 398 9.64 -0.74 38.52
N ALA A 399 10.22 0.34 39.03
CA ALA A 399 11.41 1.00 38.46
C ALA A 399 12.61 0.06 38.19
N GLY A 400 12.77 -1.01 38.97
CA GLY A 400 13.85 -2.01 38.81
C GLY A 400 13.51 -3.20 37.90
N LEU A 401 12.30 -3.26 37.33
CA LEU A 401 11.84 -4.40 36.54
C LEU A 401 11.90 -4.11 35.04
N THR A 402 12.10 -5.18 34.25
CA THR A 402 12.08 -5.08 32.79
C THR A 402 10.65 -4.86 32.30
N PRO A 403 10.38 -3.88 31.41
CA PRO A 403 9.09 -3.73 30.76
C PRO A 403 8.69 -5.00 30.02
N ARG A 404 7.41 -5.35 30.06
CA ARG A 404 6.86 -6.52 29.36
C ARG A 404 5.57 -6.14 28.64
N PRO A 405 5.20 -6.87 27.57
CA PRO A 405 3.90 -6.72 26.94
C PRO A 405 2.75 -6.76 27.95
N LEU A 406 1.70 -5.94 27.76
CA LEU A 406 0.52 -5.88 28.64
C LEU A 406 -0.13 -7.26 28.86
N ARG A 407 -0.12 -8.12 27.84
CA ARG A 407 -0.58 -9.52 27.89
C ARG A 407 0.16 -10.42 28.90
N ARG A 408 1.32 -9.99 29.41
CA ARG A 408 2.12 -10.73 30.41
C ARG A 408 1.93 -10.18 31.83
N ILE A 409 1.03 -9.22 32.03
CA ILE A 409 0.66 -8.75 33.37
C ILE A 409 -0.14 -9.85 34.08
N ALA A 410 0.25 -10.17 35.31
CA ALA A 410 -0.34 -11.27 36.07
C ALA A 410 -1.64 -10.90 36.79
N SER A 411 -1.90 -9.60 37.03
CA SER A 411 -3.05 -9.10 37.79
C SER A 411 -4.08 -8.42 36.88
N GLY A 412 -5.28 -9.00 36.75
CA GLY A 412 -6.37 -8.43 35.96
C GLY A 412 -6.78 -7.02 36.43
N GLY A 413 -6.77 -6.78 37.74
CA GLY A 413 -7.09 -5.45 38.30
C GLY A 413 -6.05 -4.38 37.96
N GLU A 414 -4.78 -4.74 37.80
CA GLU A 414 -3.76 -3.78 37.32
C GLU A 414 -4.01 -3.40 35.85
N LEU A 415 -4.37 -4.38 35.02
CA LEU A 415 -4.66 -4.14 33.61
C LEU A 415 -5.91 -3.24 33.44
N SER A 416 -6.98 -3.49 34.20
CA SER A 416 -8.17 -2.62 34.22
C SER A 416 -7.86 -1.18 34.64
N ARG A 417 -6.97 -0.99 35.62
CA ARG A 417 -6.55 0.35 36.05
C ARG A 417 -5.65 1.06 35.04
N VAL A 418 -4.75 0.32 34.37
CA VAL A 418 -3.96 0.86 33.25
C VAL A 418 -4.88 1.27 32.09
N MET A 419 -5.91 0.47 31.79
CA MET A 419 -6.91 0.80 30.80
C MET A 419 -7.65 2.09 31.16
N LEU A 420 -8.19 2.15 32.38
CA LEU A 420 -8.91 3.32 32.89
C LEU A 420 -8.04 4.59 32.78
N ALA A 421 -6.79 4.51 33.23
CA ALA A 421 -5.82 5.60 33.11
C ALA A 421 -5.60 6.03 31.65
N SER A 422 -5.51 5.07 30.73
CA SER A 422 -5.33 5.34 29.30
C SER A 422 -6.55 6.00 28.68
N LYS A 423 -7.75 5.52 29.02
CA LYS A 423 -9.03 6.06 28.52
C LYS A 423 -9.30 7.48 29.01
N VAL A 424 -8.95 7.78 30.26
CA VAL A 424 -9.02 9.14 30.82
C VAL A 424 -8.10 10.11 30.07
N VAL A 425 -6.90 9.67 29.70
CA VAL A 425 -5.95 10.51 28.94
C VAL A 425 -6.40 10.71 27.49
N LEU A 426 -7.04 9.70 26.88
CA LEU A 426 -7.65 9.83 25.56
C LEU A 426 -8.79 10.84 25.57
N GLY A 427 -9.69 10.76 26.57
CA GLY A 427 -10.85 11.64 26.66
C GLY A 427 -11.65 11.64 25.36
N ASN A 428 -12.01 12.82 24.85
CA ASN A 428 -12.76 12.97 23.59
C ASN A 428 -12.02 12.49 22.32
N ALA A 429 -10.72 12.14 22.42
CA ALA A 429 -9.99 11.56 21.31
C ALA A 429 -10.17 10.03 21.23
N ASP A 430 -10.80 9.39 22.23
CA ASP A 430 -11.14 7.98 22.14
C ASP A 430 -12.18 7.75 21.03
N GLY A 431 -12.08 6.61 20.36
CA GLY A 431 -12.98 6.25 19.26
C GLY A 431 -14.29 5.60 19.73
N VAL A 432 -14.55 5.58 21.03
CA VAL A 432 -15.61 4.82 21.70
C VAL A 432 -16.38 5.77 22.60
N ASP A 433 -17.71 5.70 22.61
CA ASP A 433 -18.53 6.59 23.44
C ASP A 433 -18.84 6.00 24.83
N THR A 434 -19.05 4.68 24.90
CA THR A 434 -19.52 3.99 26.10
C THR A 434 -18.49 2.99 26.60
N LEU A 435 -18.13 3.09 27.87
CA LEU A 435 -17.17 2.21 28.53
C LEU A 435 -17.88 1.47 29.68
N VAL A 436 -17.81 0.14 29.64
CA VAL A 436 -18.41 -0.72 30.67
C VAL A 436 -17.29 -1.38 31.46
N PHE A 437 -17.20 -1.13 32.76
CA PHE A 437 -16.19 -1.71 33.64
C PHE A 437 -16.79 -2.80 34.52
N ASP A 438 -16.18 -3.98 34.48
CA ASP A 438 -16.45 -5.09 35.39
C ASP A 438 -15.23 -5.32 36.29
N GLU A 439 -15.48 -5.43 37.60
CA GLU A 439 -14.45 -5.69 38.61
C GLU A 439 -13.22 -4.76 38.56
N VAL A 440 -13.38 -3.50 38.14
CA VAL A 440 -12.29 -2.49 38.18
C VAL A 440 -11.78 -2.23 39.60
N ASP A 441 -12.61 -2.56 40.59
CA ASP A 441 -12.34 -2.51 42.02
C ASP A 441 -11.71 -3.80 42.59
N ALA A 442 -11.38 -4.79 41.77
CA ALA A 442 -10.74 -6.02 42.23
C ALA A 442 -9.37 -5.74 42.90
N GLY A 443 -9.25 -6.16 44.15
CA GLY A 443 -8.04 -5.96 44.96
C GLY A 443 -7.81 -4.51 45.38
N VAL A 444 -8.83 -3.66 45.34
CA VAL A 444 -8.78 -2.25 45.72
C VAL A 444 -9.48 -2.03 47.06
N GLY A 445 -8.87 -1.26 47.97
CA GLY A 445 -9.46 -0.90 49.26
C GLY A 445 -8.94 0.43 49.80
N GLY A 446 -9.66 1.03 50.76
CA GLY A 446 -9.21 2.22 51.49
C GLY A 446 -9.05 3.46 50.61
N SER A 447 -7.86 4.10 50.64
CA SER A 447 -7.57 5.32 49.88
C SER A 447 -7.62 5.10 48.36
N THR A 448 -7.18 3.92 47.90
CA THR A 448 -7.20 3.55 46.48
C THR A 448 -8.62 3.52 45.91
N ALA A 449 -9.62 3.12 46.72
CA ALA A 449 -11.03 3.11 46.33
C ALA A 449 -11.56 4.53 46.03
N ARG A 450 -11.17 5.53 46.85
CA ARG A 450 -11.56 6.93 46.60
C ARG A 450 -10.87 7.49 45.35
N ALA A 451 -9.60 7.16 45.16
CA ALA A 451 -8.89 7.61 43.98
C ALA A 451 -9.47 7.00 42.69
N LEU A 452 -9.81 5.71 42.72
CA LEU A 452 -10.52 5.03 41.63
C LEU A 452 -11.86 5.71 41.32
N ALA A 453 -12.65 6.01 42.34
CA ALA A 453 -13.93 6.72 42.17
C ALA A 453 -13.75 8.09 41.50
N GLY A 454 -12.73 8.87 41.91
CA GLY A 454 -12.41 10.15 41.28
C GLY A 454 -11.98 10.02 39.81
N VAL A 455 -11.17 9.02 39.47
CA VAL A 455 -10.73 8.79 38.09
C VAL A 455 -11.89 8.32 37.20
N LEU A 456 -12.82 7.51 37.71
CA LEU A 456 -14.05 7.14 37.00
C LEU A 456 -14.97 8.35 36.78
N ALA A 457 -15.07 9.25 37.75
CA ALA A 457 -15.82 10.51 37.59
C ALA A 457 -15.19 11.42 36.52
N ASP A 458 -13.85 11.52 36.47
CA ASP A 458 -13.16 12.26 35.41
C ASP A 458 -13.43 11.67 34.02
N LEU A 459 -13.45 10.33 33.90
CA LEU A 459 -13.77 9.65 32.65
C LEU A 459 -15.22 9.93 32.21
N ALA A 460 -16.16 9.94 33.17
CA ALA A 460 -17.58 10.19 32.94
C ALA A 460 -17.88 11.60 32.39
N ALA A 461 -16.93 12.54 32.46
CA ALA A 461 -17.07 13.86 31.83
C ALA A 461 -16.95 13.80 30.30
N THR A 462 -16.39 12.73 29.74
CA THR A 462 -16.13 12.58 28.30
C THR A 462 -16.82 11.36 27.69
N HIS A 463 -17.10 10.33 28.49
CA HIS A 463 -17.70 9.08 28.06
C HIS A 463 -18.91 8.74 28.90
N GLN A 464 -19.81 7.93 28.34
CA GLN A 464 -20.77 7.20 29.14
C GLN A 464 -20.08 6.03 29.84
N VAL A 465 -20.10 6.01 31.17
CA VAL A 465 -19.41 4.99 31.96
C VAL A 465 -20.42 4.16 32.74
N ILE A 466 -20.38 2.84 32.56
CA ILE A 466 -21.19 1.88 33.33
C ILE A 466 -20.24 1.03 34.18
N VAL A 467 -20.37 1.06 35.51
CA VAL A 467 -19.47 0.33 36.40
C VAL A 467 -20.24 -0.66 37.26
N VAL A 468 -19.82 -1.92 37.23
CA VAL A 468 -20.24 -2.93 38.18
C VAL A 468 -19.26 -2.94 39.35
N THR A 469 -19.72 -2.64 40.56
CA THR A 469 -18.85 -2.48 41.74
C THR A 469 -19.49 -2.99 43.02
N HIS A 470 -18.65 -3.23 44.02
CA HIS A 470 -19.04 -3.45 45.42
C HIS A 470 -18.56 -2.32 46.34
N LEU A 471 -17.83 -1.32 45.82
CA LEU A 471 -17.29 -0.23 46.60
C LEU A 471 -18.28 0.93 46.72
N ALA A 472 -18.65 1.27 47.95
CA ALA A 472 -19.50 2.42 48.25
C ALA A 472 -18.88 3.74 47.75
N GLN A 473 -17.54 3.86 47.79
CA GLN A 473 -16.80 5.02 47.32
C GLN A 473 -17.02 5.32 45.84
N VAL A 474 -17.23 4.29 45.02
CA VAL A 474 -17.54 4.46 43.58
C VAL A 474 -19.03 4.76 43.41
N ALA A 475 -19.90 4.06 44.13
CA ALA A 475 -21.35 4.24 44.04
C ALA A 475 -21.84 5.64 44.45
N VAL A 476 -21.16 6.32 45.38
CA VAL A 476 -21.51 7.71 45.74
C VAL A 476 -21.23 8.72 44.62
N MET A 477 -20.28 8.45 43.74
CA MET A 477 -19.95 9.33 42.61
C MET A 477 -20.90 9.18 41.42
N ALA A 478 -21.80 8.18 41.44
CA ALA A 478 -22.67 7.88 40.32
C ALA A 478 -23.73 8.97 40.08
N ASP A 479 -24.00 9.29 38.82
CA ASP A 479 -25.16 10.08 38.43
C ASP A 479 -26.44 9.24 38.60
N LYS A 480 -26.38 7.99 38.12
CA LYS A 480 -27.43 6.99 38.29
C LYS A 480 -26.90 5.76 39.01
N HIS A 481 -27.68 5.27 39.96
CA HIS A 481 -27.32 4.11 40.78
C HIS A 481 -28.43 3.08 40.67
N TYR A 482 -28.08 1.89 40.18
CA TYR A 482 -28.96 0.74 40.08
C TYR A 482 -28.50 -0.37 41.03
N VAL A 483 -29.46 -1.03 41.67
CA VAL A 483 -29.21 -2.15 42.58
C VAL A 483 -29.78 -3.43 41.99
N VAL A 484 -28.94 -4.45 41.93
CA VAL A 484 -29.33 -5.79 41.51
C VAL A 484 -29.82 -6.58 42.73
N ASN A 485 -31.12 -6.82 42.79
CA ASN A 485 -31.78 -7.53 43.87
C ASN A 485 -32.15 -8.95 43.43
N LYS A 486 -32.04 -9.92 44.35
CA LYS A 486 -32.49 -11.30 44.11
C LYS A 486 -33.73 -11.57 44.94
N GLU A 487 -34.82 -11.88 44.25
CA GLU A 487 -36.04 -12.38 44.88
C GLU A 487 -35.93 -13.92 45.00
N PRO A 488 -36.03 -14.47 46.23
CA PRO A 488 -35.99 -15.91 46.45
C PRO A 488 -37.29 -16.58 45.97
N GLY A 489 -37.16 -17.77 45.40
CA GLY A 489 -38.26 -18.61 44.92
C GLY A 489 -37.72 -19.91 44.35
N ASP A 490 -38.60 -20.80 43.87
CA ASP A 490 -38.20 -22.08 43.26
C ASP A 490 -37.22 -21.89 42.09
N VAL A 491 -37.49 -20.88 41.25
CA VAL A 491 -36.52 -20.32 40.32
C VAL A 491 -36.27 -18.87 40.73
N PRO A 492 -35.08 -18.53 41.25
CA PRO A 492 -34.82 -17.18 41.71
C PRO A 492 -34.95 -16.16 40.58
N GLN A 493 -35.40 -14.96 40.93
CA GLN A 493 -35.56 -13.85 39.99
C GLN A 493 -34.62 -12.71 40.37
N THR A 494 -33.98 -12.12 39.38
CA THR A 494 -33.15 -10.93 39.55
C THR A 494 -33.91 -9.72 39.02
N HIS A 495 -34.01 -8.69 39.87
CA HIS A 495 -34.57 -7.38 39.55
C HIS A 495 -33.46 -6.35 39.48
N LEU A 496 -33.65 -5.31 38.66
CA LEU A 496 -32.75 -4.19 38.50
C LEU A 496 -33.53 -2.92 38.80
N ASP A 497 -33.25 -2.30 39.94
CA ASP A 497 -34.00 -1.15 40.44
C ASP A 497 -33.11 0.10 40.50
N GLU A 498 -33.56 1.22 39.94
CA GLU A 498 -32.89 2.52 40.15
C GLU A 498 -33.15 3.00 41.58
N VAL A 499 -32.09 3.28 42.33
CA VAL A 499 -32.19 3.79 43.70
C VAL A 499 -31.91 5.28 43.74
N THR A 500 -32.85 6.04 44.32
CA THR A 500 -32.76 7.49 44.47
C THR A 500 -33.07 7.91 45.91
N GLY A 501 -32.65 9.13 46.30
CA GLY A 501 -32.94 9.71 47.61
C GLY A 501 -32.54 8.83 48.79
N ASP A 502 -33.51 8.54 49.67
CA ASP A 502 -33.29 7.73 50.87
C ASP A 502 -32.93 6.28 50.55
N ALA A 503 -33.49 5.71 49.47
CA ALA A 503 -33.16 4.34 49.04
C ALA A 503 -31.70 4.23 48.60
N ARG A 504 -31.18 5.25 47.92
CA ARG A 504 -29.75 5.34 47.57
C ARG A 504 -28.88 5.41 48.83
N THR A 505 -29.27 6.24 49.79
CA THR A 505 -28.55 6.37 51.07
C THR A 505 -28.51 5.05 51.84
N ALA A 506 -29.64 4.33 51.88
CA ALA A 506 -29.74 3.03 52.53
C ALA A 506 -28.88 1.96 51.86
N GLU A 507 -28.80 1.95 50.53
CA GLU A 507 -27.90 1.04 49.80
C GLU A 507 -26.43 1.36 50.07
N ILE A 508 -26.02 2.64 50.04
CA ILE A 508 -24.64 3.03 50.35
C ILE A 508 -24.27 2.63 51.79
N ALA A 509 -25.18 2.82 52.76
CA ALA A 509 -24.97 2.36 54.14
C ALA A 509 -24.78 0.84 54.21
N ARG A 510 -25.63 0.08 53.51
CA ARG A 510 -25.52 -1.38 53.40
C ARG A 510 -24.19 -1.81 52.79
N MET A 511 -23.72 -1.12 51.74
CA MET A 511 -22.41 -1.41 51.12
C MET A 511 -21.23 -1.12 52.05
N LEU A 512 -21.33 -0.08 52.88
CA LEU A 512 -20.25 0.31 53.82
C LEU A 512 -20.11 -0.65 54.99
N SER A 513 -21.23 -1.10 55.57
CA SER A 513 -21.22 -1.77 56.89
C SER A 513 -22.02 -3.06 56.94
N GLY A 514 -22.69 -3.45 55.85
CA GLY A 514 -23.57 -4.61 55.82
C GLY A 514 -24.89 -4.42 56.56
N ASP A 515 -25.12 -3.23 57.11
CA ASP A 515 -26.33 -2.87 57.87
C ASP A 515 -26.87 -1.49 57.46
N GLN A 516 -28.02 -1.13 58.02
CA GLN A 516 -28.63 0.20 57.87
C GLN A 516 -28.75 0.88 59.24
N SER A 517 -27.71 0.76 60.08
CA SER A 517 -27.69 1.44 61.38
C SER A 517 -27.68 2.97 61.21
N GLU A 518 -28.08 3.70 62.24
CA GLU A 518 -28.09 5.17 62.22
C GLU A 518 -26.69 5.74 61.92
N ALA A 519 -25.63 5.10 62.42
CA ALA A 519 -24.25 5.47 62.15
C ALA A 519 -23.86 5.24 60.68
N SER A 520 -24.23 4.08 60.11
CA SER A 520 -23.96 3.75 58.70
C SER A 520 -24.69 4.70 57.75
N LEU A 521 -25.94 5.04 58.06
CA LEU A 521 -26.73 6.02 57.30
C LEU A 521 -26.14 7.43 57.39
N ALA A 522 -25.67 7.86 58.57
CA ALA A 522 -25.02 9.15 58.73
C ALA A 522 -23.73 9.24 57.89
N HIS A 523 -22.90 8.18 57.89
CA HIS A 523 -21.69 8.11 57.08
C HIS A 523 -22.00 8.10 55.57
N ALA A 524 -23.03 7.35 55.15
CA ALA A 524 -23.48 7.34 53.76
C ALA A 524 -23.95 8.72 53.27
N LYS A 525 -24.71 9.45 54.10
CA LYS A 525 -25.15 10.83 53.79
C LYS A 525 -23.97 11.76 53.61
N GLN A 526 -23.00 11.72 54.53
CA GLN A 526 -21.79 12.53 54.43
C GLN A 526 -21.03 12.26 53.12
N MET A 527 -20.83 11.00 52.75
CA MET A 527 -20.14 10.66 51.49
C MET A 527 -20.90 11.14 50.25
N LEU A 528 -22.24 11.08 50.26
CA LEU A 528 -23.07 11.58 49.16
C LEU A 528 -23.04 13.12 49.07
N GLU A 529 -22.91 13.82 50.19
CA GLU A 529 -22.74 15.28 50.24
C GLU A 529 -21.36 15.69 49.72
N GLU A 530 -20.29 15.01 50.17
CA GLU A 530 -18.92 15.23 49.69
C GLU A 530 -18.78 14.98 48.18
N ALA A 531 -19.49 13.97 47.65
CA ALA A 531 -19.49 13.65 46.22
C ALA A 531 -20.23 14.69 45.35
N ARG A 532 -21.12 15.51 45.93
CA ARG A 532 -21.82 16.62 45.26
C ARG A 532 -21.03 17.94 45.29
N GLY A 533 -19.87 17.94 45.94
CA GLY A 533 -19.03 19.11 46.24
C GLY A 533 -18.51 19.85 45.02
#